data_AF-A0A4S4HDU5-F1
#
_entry.id   AF-A0A4S4HDU5-F1
#
_cell.length_a   1.000
_cell.length_b   1.000
_cell.length_c   1.000
_cell.angle_alpha   90.00
_cell.angle_beta   90.00
_cell.angle_gamma   90.00
#
_symmetry.space_group_name_H-M   'P 1'
#
loop_
_entity.id
_entity.type
_entity.pdbx_description
1 polymer ?
#
loop_
_entity_poly.entity_id
_entity_poly.type
_entity_poly.pdbx_seq_one_letter_code
_entity_poly.pdbx_strand_id
1 'polypeptide(L)'
;MVIVQIAIIFLFLAIGEVIVWATGIPIPSSIIGMLCLTAALQYKVVKLRWVSGVAEFLTSNLGFFFIPAGVSLMHYFDILRAQWMPIVAASTASTLVVLWVTGLVHQYLRKRISRHVTIPKQ
;
A
#
# COMPACT_ATOMS: atom_id res chain seq x y z
N MET A 1 -12.74 1.38 -21.46
CA MET A 1 -12.83 2.78 -21.01
C MET A 1 -11.89 2.99 -19.82
N VAL A 2 -10.72 3.59 -20.07
CA VAL A 2 -9.69 3.87 -19.04
C VAL A 2 -10.24 4.81 -17.96
N ILE A 3 -11.05 5.81 -18.35
CA ILE A 3 -11.70 6.77 -17.46
C ILE A 3 -12.51 6.07 -16.35
N VAL A 4 -13.27 5.02 -16.68
CA VAL A 4 -14.08 4.31 -15.68
C VAL A 4 -13.20 3.60 -14.66
N GLN A 5 -12.09 3.00 -15.10
CA GLN A 5 -11.17 2.32 -14.19
C GLN A 5 -10.50 3.30 -13.22
N ILE A 6 -10.06 4.45 -13.74
CA ILE A 6 -9.52 5.56 -12.95
C ILE A 6 -10.59 6.03 -11.95
N ALA A 7 -11.81 6.30 -12.42
CA ALA A 7 -12.91 6.77 -11.58
C ALA A 7 -13.21 5.79 -10.43
N ILE A 8 -13.18 4.49 -10.68
CA ILE A 8 -13.36 3.48 -9.62
C ILE A 8 -12.23 3.59 -8.58
N ILE A 9 -10.96 3.64 -8.99
CA ILE A 9 -9.82 3.76 -8.06
C ILE A 9 -9.95 5.03 -7.20
N PHE A 10 -10.24 6.17 -7.83
CA PHE A 10 -10.42 7.44 -7.12
C PHE A 10 -11.66 7.47 -6.23
N LEU A 11 -12.75 6.80 -6.63
CA LEU A 11 -13.94 6.65 -5.79
C LEU A 11 -13.61 5.92 -4.49
N PHE A 12 -12.90 4.79 -4.56
CA PHE A 12 -12.50 4.06 -3.37
C PHE A 12 -11.48 4.82 -2.51
N LEU A 13 -10.60 5.60 -3.12
CA LEU A 13 -9.74 6.53 -2.40
C LEU A 13 -10.56 7.57 -1.63
N ALA A 14 -11.55 8.19 -2.28
CA ALA A 14 -12.45 9.17 -1.65
C ALA A 14 -13.29 8.55 -0.52
N ILE A 15 -13.76 7.32 -0.68
CA ILE A 15 -14.44 6.57 0.40
C ILE A 15 -13.49 6.39 1.59
N GLY A 16 -12.23 6.00 1.34
CA GLY A 16 -11.21 5.89 2.37
C GLY A 16 -10.98 7.22 3.11
N GLU A 17 -10.95 8.33 2.38
CA GLU A 17 -10.81 9.69 2.94
C GLU A 17 -11.99 10.05 3.84
N VAL A 18 -13.22 9.80 3.39
CA VAL A 18 -14.43 10.04 4.19
C VAL A 18 -14.43 9.19 5.47
N ILE A 19 -13.98 7.94 5.39
CA ILE A 19 -13.87 7.06 6.57
C ILE A 19 -12.82 7.60 7.55
N VAL A 20 -11.61 7.94 7.08
CA VAL A 20 -10.56 8.51 7.94
C VAL A 20 -11.03 9.81 8.57
N TRP A 21 -11.66 10.68 7.79
CA TRP A 21 -12.20 11.95 8.28
C TRP A 21 -13.28 11.77 9.34
N ALA A 22 -14.20 10.82 9.15
CA ALA A 22 -15.27 10.54 10.10
C ALA A 22 -14.80 9.80 11.36
N THR A 23 -13.81 8.92 11.24
CA THR A 23 -13.35 8.05 12.35
C THR A 23 -12.12 8.58 13.09
N GLY A 24 -11.37 9.51 12.49
CA GLY A 24 -10.13 10.05 13.05
C GLY A 24 -8.98 9.05 13.16
N ILE A 25 -9.05 7.91 12.46
CA ILE A 25 -8.04 6.84 12.54
C ILE A 25 -6.72 7.33 11.91
N PRO A 26 -5.55 7.15 12.55
CA PRO A 26 -4.24 7.60 12.04
C PRO A 26 -3.66 6.67 10.96
N ILE A 27 -4.50 6.19 10.04
CA ILE A 27 -4.11 5.33 8.92
C ILE A 27 -4.29 6.13 7.63
N PRO A 28 -3.33 6.07 6.68
CA PRO A 28 -3.50 6.71 5.39
C PRO A 28 -4.80 6.27 4.71
N SER A 29 -5.58 7.24 4.21
CA SER A 29 -6.86 6.98 3.52
C SER A 29 -6.72 6.05 2.32
N SER A 30 -5.56 6.09 1.65
CA SER A 30 -5.24 5.14 0.57
C SER A 30 -5.24 3.68 1.01
N ILE A 31 -4.82 3.35 2.25
CA ILE A 31 -4.84 1.96 2.74
C ILE A 31 -6.29 1.52 2.98
N ILE A 32 -7.10 2.39 3.59
CA ILE A 32 -8.52 2.10 3.81
C ILE A 32 -9.25 1.93 2.47
N GLY A 33 -9.01 2.81 1.51
CA GLY A 33 -9.57 2.69 0.16
C GLY A 33 -9.20 1.39 -0.54
N MET A 34 -7.94 0.92 -0.41
CA MET A 34 -7.51 -0.38 -0.94
C MET A 34 -8.22 -1.55 -0.27
N LEU A 35 -8.45 -1.50 1.05
CA LEU A 35 -9.19 -2.54 1.78
C LEU A 35 -10.67 -2.56 1.35
N CYS A 36 -11.30 -1.39 1.20
CA CYS A 36 -12.66 -1.26 0.69
C CYS A 36 -12.80 -1.80 -0.74
N LEU A 37 -11.86 -1.45 -1.63
CA LEU A 37 -11.81 -1.97 -2.99
C LEU A 37 -11.64 -3.51 -2.99
N THR A 38 -10.75 -4.02 -2.14
CA THR A 38 -10.53 -5.46 -1.98
C THR A 38 -11.81 -6.17 -1.51
N ALA A 39 -12.51 -5.60 -0.53
CA ALA A 39 -13.81 -6.12 -0.08
C ALA A 39 -14.84 -6.09 -1.23
N ALA A 40 -14.93 -5.01 -1.99
CA ALA A 40 -15.83 -4.90 -3.13
C ALA A 40 -15.53 -5.93 -4.25
N LEU A 41 -14.25 -6.29 -4.45
CA LEU A 41 -13.84 -7.37 -5.34
C LEU A 41 -14.25 -8.74 -4.78
N GLN A 42 -14.08 -8.98 -3.47
CA GLN A 42 -14.49 -10.23 -2.82
C GLN A 42 -16.01 -10.45 -2.91
N TYR A 43 -16.80 -9.41 -2.67
CA TYR A 43 -18.27 -9.44 -2.82
C TYR A 43 -18.75 -9.43 -4.28
N LYS A 44 -17.84 -9.46 -5.27
CA LYS A 44 -18.12 -9.38 -6.72
C LYS A 44 -18.94 -8.16 -7.16
N VAL A 45 -19.00 -7.10 -6.34
CA VAL A 45 -19.62 -5.81 -6.69
C VAL A 45 -18.81 -5.15 -7.81
N VAL A 46 -17.49 -5.28 -7.75
CA VAL A 46 -16.56 -4.76 -8.76
C VAL A 46 -15.82 -5.94 -9.40
N LYS A 47 -15.85 -6.02 -10.74
CA LYS A 47 -15.09 -7.04 -11.49
C LYS A 47 -13.63 -6.61 -11.60
N LEU A 48 -12.68 -7.54 -11.39
CA LEU A 48 -11.24 -7.27 -11.49
C LEU A 48 -10.85 -6.57 -12.81
N ARG A 49 -11.47 -6.98 -13.92
CA ARG A 49 -11.24 -6.41 -15.27
C ARG A 49 -11.58 -4.91 -15.37
N TRP A 50 -12.36 -4.37 -14.44
CA TRP A 50 -12.73 -2.95 -14.40
C TRP A 50 -11.65 -2.07 -13.76
N VAL A 51 -10.65 -2.65 -13.12
CA VAL A 51 -9.62 -1.89 -12.37
C VAL A 51 -8.21 -2.30 -12.76
N SER A 52 -8.01 -3.57 -13.15
CA SER A 52 -6.68 -4.16 -13.36
C SER A 52 -5.81 -3.41 -14.37
N GLY A 53 -6.35 -2.99 -15.51
CA GLY A 53 -5.55 -2.38 -16.58
C GLY A 53 -4.89 -1.07 -16.14
N VAL A 54 -5.65 -0.17 -15.51
CA VAL A 54 -5.14 1.10 -15.01
C VAL A 54 -4.30 0.92 -13.75
N ALA A 55 -4.68 0.03 -12.84
CA ALA A 55 -3.89 -0.25 -11.63
C ALA A 55 -2.50 -0.79 -11.99
N GLU A 56 -2.41 -1.69 -12.97
CA GLU A 56 -1.16 -2.23 -13.47
C GLU A 56 -0.34 -1.14 -14.18
N PHE A 57 -0.97 -0.33 -15.05
CA PHE A 57 -0.30 0.81 -15.68
C PHE A 57 0.29 1.81 -14.68
N LEU A 58 -0.47 2.20 -13.65
CA LEU A 58 -0.01 3.10 -12.59
C LEU A 58 1.15 2.51 -11.80
N THR A 59 1.07 1.21 -11.46
CA THR A 59 2.08 0.52 -10.66
C THR A 59 3.36 0.27 -11.46
N SER A 60 3.25 -0.10 -12.73
CA SER A 60 4.40 -0.27 -13.63
C SER A 60 5.12 1.05 -13.90
N ASN A 61 4.40 2.18 -13.84
CA ASN A 61 4.95 3.52 -14.02
C ASN A 61 5.11 4.28 -12.69
N LEU A 62 5.14 3.58 -11.55
CA LEU A 62 5.15 4.21 -10.23
C LEU A 62 6.40 5.11 -10.03
N GLY A 63 7.52 4.74 -10.64
CA GLY A 63 8.73 5.57 -10.68
C GLY A 63 8.51 6.97 -11.26
N PHE A 64 7.65 7.13 -12.26
CA PHE A 64 7.30 8.43 -12.84
C PHE A 64 6.64 9.35 -11.80
N PHE A 65 5.76 8.81 -10.95
CA PHE A 65 5.08 9.57 -9.90
C PHE A 65 6.02 9.98 -8.75
N PHE A 66 7.18 9.34 -8.61
CA PHE A 66 8.19 9.75 -7.65
C PHE A 66 9.08 10.90 -8.15
N ILE A 67 9.11 11.20 -9.46
CA ILE A 67 9.94 12.28 -10.01
C ILE A 67 9.54 13.64 -9.41
N PRO A 68 8.25 14.07 -9.39
CA PRO A 68 7.86 15.35 -8.81
C PRO A 68 8.19 15.46 -7.31
N ALA A 69 8.00 14.37 -6.56
CA ALA A 69 8.37 14.31 -5.15
C ALA A 69 9.88 14.43 -4.94
N GLY A 70 10.68 13.79 -5.80
CA GLY A 70 12.14 13.89 -5.81
C GLY A 70 12.65 15.29 -6.15
N VAL A 71 12.06 15.94 -7.16
CA VAL A 71 12.42 17.33 -7.53
C VAL A 71 12.10 18.29 -6.38
N SER A 72 10.99 18.06 -5.67
CA SER A 72 10.63 18.87 -4.49
C SER A 72 11.67 18.75 -3.37
N LEU A 73 12.28 17.58 -3.19
CA LEU A 73 13.36 17.35 -2.22
C LEU A 73 14.65 18.11 -2.55
N MET A 74 14.89 18.49 -3.82
CA MET A 74 16.08 19.26 -4.19
C MET A 74 16.11 20.66 -3.56
N HIS A 75 14.96 21.19 -3.12
CA HIS A 75 14.91 22.44 -2.36
C HIS A 75 15.54 22.33 -0.96
N TYR A 76 15.73 21.09 -0.47
CA TYR A 76 16.31 20.78 0.84
C TYR A 76 17.64 20.04 0.71
N PHE A 77 18.34 20.22 -0.41
CA PHE A 77 19.55 19.47 -0.73
C PHE A 77 20.68 19.65 0.29
N ASP A 78 20.82 20.84 0.88
CA ASP A 78 21.83 21.10 1.92
C ASP A 78 21.60 20.24 3.17
N ILE A 79 20.35 20.08 3.59
CA ILE A 79 19.97 19.23 4.74
C ILE A 79 20.21 17.76 4.41
N LEU A 80 19.82 17.34 3.20
CA LEU A 80 20.07 15.98 2.72
C LEU A 80 21.55 15.67 2.70
N ARG A 81 22.40 16.59 2.24
CA ARG A 81 23.85 16.44 2.22
C ARG A 81 24.46 16.42 3.62
N ALA A 82 23.93 17.20 4.55
CA ALA A 82 24.42 17.20 5.93
C ALA A 82 24.05 15.91 6.69
N GLN A 83 22.89 15.32 6.40
CA GLN A 83 22.31 14.19 7.14
C GLN A 83 22.19 12.89 6.31
N TRP A 84 22.88 12.79 5.17
CA TRP A 84 22.75 11.66 4.26
C TRP A 84 23.05 10.31 4.92
N MET A 85 24.06 10.27 5.80
CA MET A 85 24.48 9.05 6.49
C MET A 85 23.41 8.56 7.49
N PRO A 86 22.89 9.40 8.42
CA PRO A 86 21.72 9.05 9.22
C PRO A 86 20.50 8.63 8.41
N ILE A 87 20.18 9.33 7.31
CA ILE A 87 19.01 9.03 6.48
C ILE A 87 19.13 7.62 5.88
N VAL A 88 20.25 7.33 5.21
CA VAL A 88 20.46 6.01 4.58
C VAL A 88 20.48 4.91 5.63
N ALA A 89 21.21 5.09 6.73
CA ALA A 89 21.27 4.11 7.80
C ALA A 89 19.88 3.84 8.41
N ALA A 90 19.10 4.89 8.71
CA ALA A 90 17.76 4.76 9.29
C ALA A 90 16.77 4.12 8.29
N SER A 91 16.80 4.49 7.01
CA SER A 91 15.93 3.91 5.99
C SER A 91 16.23 2.43 5.73
N THR A 92 17.50 2.06 5.61
CA THR A 92 17.90 0.65 5.41
C THR A 92 17.60 -0.17 6.65
N ALA A 93 17.99 0.29 7.84
CA ALA A 93 17.74 -0.43 9.08
C ALA A 93 16.24 -0.60 9.35
N SER A 94 15.43 0.46 9.18
CA SER A 94 13.98 0.35 9.38
C SER A 94 13.32 -0.61 8.39
N THR A 95 13.74 -0.60 7.13
CA THR A 95 13.22 -1.56 6.12
C THR A 95 13.54 -3.00 6.51
N LEU A 96 14.77 -3.28 6.93
CA LEU A 96 15.17 -4.62 7.38
C LEU A 96 14.38 -5.07 8.61
N VAL A 97 14.21 -4.18 9.59
CA VAL A 97 13.42 -4.46 10.80
C VAL A 97 11.96 -4.72 10.45
N VAL A 98 11.35 -3.89 9.61
CA VAL A 98 9.95 -4.07 9.17
C VAL A 98 9.77 -5.41 8.46
N LEU A 99 10.67 -5.77 7.55
CA LEU A 99 10.62 -7.05 6.84
C LEU A 99 10.78 -8.23 7.80
N TRP A 100 11.72 -8.14 8.75
CA TRP A 100 11.95 -9.17 9.76
C TRP A 100 10.71 -9.37 10.64
N VAL A 101 10.19 -8.29 11.22
CA VAL A 101 9.03 -8.33 12.13
C VAL A 101 7.79 -8.82 11.39
N THR A 102 7.52 -8.30 10.19
CA THR A 102 6.39 -8.74 9.37
C THR A 102 6.51 -10.23 9.03
N GLY A 103 7.70 -10.71 8.70
CA GLY A 103 7.98 -12.13 8.45
C GLY A 103 7.72 -13.00 9.68
N LEU A 104 8.21 -12.59 10.86
CA LEU A 104 7.97 -13.32 12.11
C LEU A 104 6.49 -13.36 12.48
N VAL A 105 5.79 -12.22 12.39
CA VAL A 105 4.36 -12.12 12.67
C VAL A 105 3.58 -13.03 11.73
N HIS A 106 3.89 -13.01 10.43
CA HIS A 106 3.25 -13.89 9.45
C HIS A 106 3.49 -15.37 9.74
N GLN A 107 4.73 -15.76 10.06
CA GLN A 107 5.05 -17.14 10.43
C GLN A 107 4.34 -17.57 11.72
N TYR A 108 4.25 -16.67 12.70
CA TYR A 108 3.56 -16.92 13.96
C TYR A 108 2.06 -17.10 13.77
N LEU A 109 1.39 -16.21 13.04
CA LEU A 109 -0.03 -16.32 12.72
C LEU A 109 -0.30 -17.61 11.93
N ARG A 110 0.54 -17.93 10.94
CA ARG A 110 0.40 -19.18 10.18
C ARG A 110 0.52 -20.39 11.09
N LYS A 111 1.50 -20.45 11.99
CA LYS A 111 1.67 -21.56 12.93
C LYS A 111 0.49 -21.70 13.91
N ARG A 112 -0.13 -20.58 14.32
CA ARG A 112 -1.34 -20.54 15.15
C ARG A 112 -2.58 -21.03 14.39
N ILE A 113 -2.76 -20.58 13.15
CA ILE A 113 -3.90 -20.94 12.29
C ILE A 113 -3.80 -22.40 11.81
N SER A 114 -2.59 -22.87 11.46
CA SER A 114 -2.34 -24.26 11.05
C SER A 114 -2.51 -25.29 12.18
N ARG A 115 -2.64 -24.89 13.45
CA ARG A 115 -3.03 -25.82 14.53
C ARG A 115 -4.52 -26.22 14.50
N HIS A 116 -5.36 -25.55 13.70
CA HIS A 116 -6.79 -25.86 13.56
C HIS A 116 -7.20 -26.43 12.20
N VAL A 117 -6.25 -26.63 11.28
CA VAL A 117 -6.56 -27.24 9.96
C VAL A 117 -5.61 -28.42 9.74
N THR A 118 -6.03 -29.60 10.18
CA THR A 118 -5.49 -30.88 9.69
C THR A 118 -5.89 -30.99 8.22
N ILE A 119 -5.01 -30.58 7.31
CA ILE A 119 -5.20 -30.82 5.87
C ILE A 119 -4.88 -32.31 5.62
N PRO A 120 -5.85 -33.15 5.20
CA PRO A 120 -5.54 -34.51 4.77
C PRO A 120 -4.66 -34.43 3.51
N LYS A 121 -3.53 -35.14 3.55
CA LYS A 121 -2.66 -35.33 2.39
C LYS A 121 -3.46 -36.07 1.30
N GLN A 122 -3.62 -35.44 0.14
CA GLN A 122 -3.79 -36.14 -1.15
C GLN A 122 -2.54 -35.89 -1.97
#